data_AF-A0A2G8LKR1-F1
#
_entry.id   AF-A0A2G8LKR1-F1
#
_cell.length_a   1.000
_cell.length_b   1.000
_cell.length_c   1.000
_cell.angle_alpha   90.00
_cell.angle_beta   90.00
_cell.angle_gamma   90.00
#
_symmetry.space_group_name_H-M   'P 1'
#
loop_
_entity.id
_entity.type
_entity.pdbx_description
1 polymer ?
#
loop_
_entity_poly.entity_id
_entity_poly.type
_entity_poly.pdbx_seq_one_letter_code
_entity_poly.pdbx_strand_id
1 'polypeptide(L)'
;MSQCEEARESRVMSGSDGLQENIKLQMRNILYFASSITKGMEYISSQKFSHPLLRLKKVLLTRMTECKLYDICPTETAATKALGHMKKERQSVAWMAPETVFKRRYTKKSDIWGLAVLFWELFSLGDLPMARLANSEIEQRMKDGFTLPRPLYCPEIMYNVMKSCWSRRQSQRPTFKQIQIHINDVFKYLQQENQTSSVSENQAATYFVLEQTCSADYNM
;
A
#
# COMPACT_ATOMS: atom_id res chain seq x y z
N MET A 1 49.15 -17.03 -2.95
CA MET A 1 48.15 -15.96 -2.83
C MET A 1 47.13 -16.41 -1.81
N SER A 2 46.81 -15.56 -0.85
CA SER A 2 45.96 -15.92 0.30
C SER A 2 44.49 -15.99 -0.16
N GLN A 3 43.70 -16.89 0.42
CA GLN A 3 42.24 -16.97 0.18
C GLN A 3 41.51 -15.63 0.45
N CYS A 4 42.14 -14.69 1.15
CA CYS A 4 41.65 -13.31 1.33
C CYS A 4 41.83 -12.39 0.11
N GLU A 5 42.76 -12.68 -0.82
CA GLU A 5 42.99 -11.87 -2.03
C GLU A 5 41.97 -12.21 -3.13
N GLU A 6 41.64 -13.49 -3.32
CA GLU A 6 40.54 -13.93 -4.21
C GLU A 6 39.16 -13.43 -3.74
N ALA A 7 38.93 -13.35 -2.42
CA ALA A 7 37.71 -12.79 -1.84
C ALA A 7 37.61 -11.25 -1.99
N ARG A 8 38.73 -10.58 -2.30
CA ARG A 8 38.81 -9.14 -2.54
C ARG A 8 38.60 -8.81 -4.02
N GLU A 9 39.17 -9.59 -4.93
CA GLU A 9 38.99 -9.40 -6.38
C GLU A 9 37.57 -9.78 -6.86
N SER A 10 36.96 -10.81 -6.27
CA SER A 10 35.55 -11.15 -6.53
C SER A 10 34.54 -10.09 -6.10
N ARG A 11 34.96 -9.12 -5.28
CA ARG A 11 34.12 -8.03 -4.76
C ARG A 11 34.23 -6.74 -5.58
N VAL A 12 35.16 -6.66 -6.53
CA VAL A 12 35.44 -5.43 -7.29
C VAL A 12 34.75 -5.40 -8.67
N MET A 13 34.13 -6.51 -9.12
CA MET A 13 33.52 -6.60 -10.46
C MET A 13 32.01 -6.88 -10.50
N SER A 14 31.23 -6.58 -9.45
CA SER A 14 29.76 -6.84 -9.44
C SER A 14 28.88 -5.78 -8.76
N GLY A 15 29.41 -4.57 -8.54
CA GLY A 15 28.82 -3.57 -7.63
C GLY A 15 27.50 -2.91 -8.03
N SER A 16 27.06 -2.98 -9.29
CA SER A 16 25.79 -2.37 -9.74
C SER A 16 24.71 -3.40 -10.07
N ASP A 17 25.07 -4.48 -10.76
CA ASP A 17 24.12 -5.46 -11.31
C ASP A 17 23.49 -6.33 -10.21
N GLY A 18 24.30 -6.75 -9.22
CA GLY A 18 23.82 -7.53 -8.07
C GLY A 18 22.92 -6.73 -7.12
N LEU A 19 23.14 -5.42 -7.01
CA LEU A 19 22.30 -4.53 -6.21
C LEU A 19 20.95 -4.28 -6.90
N GLN A 20 20.97 -4.06 -8.23
CA GLN A 20 19.76 -3.89 -9.02
C GLN A 20 18.88 -5.15 -9.01
N GLU A 21 19.46 -6.34 -9.16
CA GLU A 21 18.69 -7.60 -9.06
C GLU A 21 18.11 -7.84 -7.67
N ASN A 22 18.81 -7.47 -6.59
CA ASN A 22 18.28 -7.57 -5.24
C ASN A 22 17.06 -6.64 -5.03
N ILE A 23 17.15 -5.39 -5.48
CA ILE A 23 16.05 -4.42 -5.42
C ILE A 23 14.84 -4.91 -6.23
N LYS A 24 15.07 -5.48 -7.42
CA LYS A 24 13.99 -6.06 -8.24
C LYS A 24 13.29 -7.22 -7.53
N LEU A 25 14.07 -8.14 -6.95
CA LEU A 25 13.51 -9.28 -6.22
C LEU A 25 12.69 -8.83 -5.01
N GLN A 26 13.21 -7.85 -4.26
CA GLN A 26 12.48 -7.24 -3.13
C GLN A 26 11.16 -6.62 -3.59
N MET A 27 11.16 -5.85 -4.69
CA MET A 27 9.96 -5.24 -5.24
C MET A 27 8.90 -6.28 -5.64
N ARG A 28 9.34 -7.36 -6.31
CA ARG A 28 8.47 -8.47 -6.69
C ARG A 28 7.84 -9.15 -5.47
N ASN A 29 8.62 -9.34 -4.40
CA ASN A 29 8.11 -9.91 -3.15
C ASN A 29 7.09 -9.00 -2.46
N ILE A 30 7.35 -7.68 -2.41
CA ILE A 30 6.42 -6.69 -1.86
C ILE A 30 5.09 -6.71 -2.60
N LEU A 31 5.12 -6.72 -3.94
CA LEU A 31 3.90 -6.83 -4.75
C LEU A 31 3.18 -8.16 -4.56
N TYR A 32 3.93 -9.25 -4.37
CA TYR A 32 3.36 -10.57 -4.10
C TYR A 32 2.61 -10.55 -2.75
N PHE A 33 3.20 -9.97 -1.71
CA PHE A 33 2.53 -9.79 -0.42
C PHE A 33 1.30 -8.90 -0.53
N ALA A 34 1.38 -7.77 -1.25
CA ALA A 34 0.23 -6.90 -1.49
C ALA A 34 -0.92 -7.66 -2.17
N SER A 35 -0.63 -8.48 -3.19
CA SER A 35 -1.63 -9.32 -3.84
C SER A 35 -2.20 -10.39 -2.89
N SER A 36 -1.35 -11.09 -2.14
CA SER A 36 -1.77 -12.13 -1.20
C SER A 36 -2.71 -11.58 -0.13
N ILE A 37 -2.36 -10.42 0.45
CA ILE A 37 -3.18 -9.71 1.43
C ILE A 37 -4.49 -9.24 0.82
N THR A 38 -4.49 -8.71 -0.41
CA THR A 38 -5.72 -8.28 -1.10
C THR A 38 -6.70 -9.42 -1.28
N LYS A 39 -6.20 -10.60 -1.72
CA LYS A 39 -7.01 -11.82 -1.85
C LYS A 39 -7.57 -12.28 -0.51
N GLY A 40 -6.77 -12.22 0.55
CA GLY A 40 -7.21 -12.51 1.91
C GLY A 40 -8.33 -11.57 2.38
N MET A 41 -8.17 -10.27 2.14
CA MET A 41 -9.17 -9.25 2.47
C MET A 41 -10.46 -9.40 1.65
N GLU A 42 -10.35 -9.74 0.36
CA GLU A 42 -11.49 -10.06 -0.50
C GLU A 42 -12.27 -11.25 0.05
N TYR A 43 -11.56 -12.32 0.42
CA TYR A 43 -12.15 -13.53 0.97
C TYR A 43 -12.90 -13.24 2.27
N ILE A 44 -12.26 -12.63 3.28
CA ILE A 44 -12.94 -12.38 4.57
C ILE A 44 -14.14 -11.44 4.39
N SER A 45 -14.05 -10.45 3.51
CA SER A 45 -15.16 -9.55 3.17
C SER A 45 -16.35 -10.28 2.54
N SER A 46 -16.07 -11.30 1.70
CA SER A 46 -17.12 -12.18 1.15
C SER A 46 -17.80 -13.03 2.22
N GLN A 47 -17.05 -13.41 3.27
CA GLN A 47 -17.53 -14.20 4.40
C GLN A 47 -18.17 -13.35 5.52
N LYS A 48 -18.46 -12.05 5.26
CA LYS A 48 -19.00 -11.10 6.24
C LYS A 48 -18.08 -10.86 7.45
N PHE A 49 -16.77 -10.93 7.24
CA PHE A 49 -15.75 -10.48 8.18
C PHE A 49 -15.09 -9.17 7.71
N SER A 50 -14.60 -8.39 8.67
CA SER A 50 -13.86 -7.15 8.47
C SER A 50 -12.57 -7.16 9.28
N HIS A 51 -11.67 -6.21 8.97
CA HIS A 51 -10.41 -6.04 9.68
C HIS A 51 -10.22 -4.59 10.19
N PRO A 52 -10.93 -4.18 11.26
CA PRO A 52 -11.01 -2.79 11.78
C PRO A 52 -9.72 -2.00 12.03
N LEU A 53 -8.59 -2.70 12.16
CA LEU A 53 -7.28 -2.08 12.26
C LEU A 53 -6.28 -2.90 11.43
N LEU A 54 -6.48 -2.95 10.11
CA LEU A 54 -5.58 -3.59 9.17
C LEU A 54 -4.26 -2.81 9.08
N ARG A 55 -3.14 -3.48 9.39
CA ARG A 55 -1.79 -2.90 9.38
C ARG A 55 -0.73 -3.98 9.29
N LEU A 56 0.48 -3.62 8.88
CA LEU A 56 1.54 -4.59 8.55
C LEU A 56 1.86 -5.54 9.72
N LYS A 57 1.91 -5.05 10.98
CA LYS A 57 2.13 -5.90 12.17
C LYS A 57 1.06 -7.00 12.39
N LYS A 58 -0.09 -6.88 11.70
CA LYS A 58 -1.21 -7.84 11.76
C LYS A 58 -1.25 -8.81 10.57
N VAL A 59 -0.17 -8.85 9.80
CA VAL A 59 0.05 -9.83 8.74
C VAL A 59 1.17 -10.77 9.19
N LEU A 60 0.88 -12.06 9.26
CA LEU A 60 1.86 -13.11 9.54
C LEU A 60 2.40 -13.64 8.22
N LEU A 61 3.70 -13.95 8.19
CA LEU A 61 4.35 -14.60 7.06
C LEU A 61 4.70 -16.04 7.45
N THR A 62 4.24 -17.02 6.67
CA THR A 62 4.57 -18.42 6.90
C THR A 62 5.96 -18.75 6.35
N ARG A 63 6.52 -19.91 6.73
CA ARG A 63 7.77 -20.45 6.13
C ARG A 63 7.66 -20.66 4.62
N MET A 64 6.43 -20.84 4.11
CA MET A 64 6.14 -20.98 2.69
C MET A 64 5.87 -19.62 2.00
N THR A 65 6.24 -18.50 2.65
CA THR A 65 6.04 -17.13 2.15
C THR A 65 4.58 -16.71 1.93
N GLU A 66 3.64 -17.36 2.62
CA GLU A 66 2.22 -17.01 2.56
C GLU A 66 1.87 -15.94 3.59
N CYS A 67 1.06 -14.95 3.19
CA CYS A 67 0.49 -13.97 4.12
C CYS A 67 -0.77 -14.52 4.79
N LYS A 68 -0.88 -14.42 6.12
CA LYS A 68 -2.08 -14.75 6.89
C LYS A 68 -2.50 -13.55 7.74
N LEU A 69 -3.79 -13.22 7.70
CA LEU A 69 -4.38 -12.13 8.46
C LEU A 69 -4.92 -12.66 9.79
N TYR A 70 -4.72 -11.92 10.88
CA TYR A 70 -5.32 -12.23 12.19
C TYR A 70 -6.02 -11.00 12.77
N ASP A 71 -6.73 -11.17 13.89
CA ASP A 71 -7.50 -10.09 14.53
C ASP A 71 -8.66 -9.53 13.68
N ILE A 72 -9.21 -10.37 12.79
CA ILE A 72 -10.46 -10.12 12.07
C ILE A 72 -11.67 -10.21 13.02
N CYS A 73 -12.82 -9.68 12.60
CA CYS A 73 -14.07 -9.80 13.35
C CYS A 73 -15.29 -9.85 12.42
N PRO A 74 -16.45 -10.35 12.89
CA PRO A 74 -17.71 -10.24 12.16
C PRO A 74 -18.03 -8.78 11.82
N THR A 75 -18.59 -8.52 10.64
CA THR A 75 -18.86 -7.17 10.11
C THR A 75 -19.75 -6.36 11.07
N GLU A 76 -20.69 -7.02 11.73
CA GLU A 76 -21.64 -6.43 12.69
C GLU A 76 -20.92 -5.82 13.90
N THR A 77 -19.76 -6.37 14.28
CA THR A 77 -18.96 -5.90 15.42
C THR A 77 -17.84 -4.95 15.03
N ALA A 78 -17.60 -4.76 13.72
CA ALA A 78 -16.44 -4.05 13.19
C ALA A 78 -16.37 -2.58 13.65
N ALA A 79 -17.50 -1.88 13.67
CA ALA A 79 -17.57 -0.49 14.14
C ALA A 79 -17.18 -0.38 15.62
N THR A 80 -17.73 -1.23 16.48
CA THR A 80 -17.41 -1.26 17.91
C THR A 80 -15.93 -1.56 18.15
N LYS A 81 -15.37 -2.52 17.41
CA LYS A 81 -13.95 -2.89 17.50
C LYS A 81 -13.04 -1.75 17.03
N ALA A 82 -13.37 -1.07 15.92
CA ALA A 82 -12.65 0.11 15.43
C ALA A 82 -12.60 1.22 16.49
N LEU A 83 -13.74 1.55 17.09
CA LEU A 83 -13.84 2.55 18.17
C LEU A 83 -13.05 2.12 19.42
N GLY A 84 -13.04 0.81 19.71
CA GLY A 84 -12.20 0.25 20.77
C GLY A 84 -10.72 0.50 20.54
N HIS A 85 -10.23 0.28 19.32
CA HIS A 85 -8.85 0.59 18.94
C HIS A 85 -8.54 2.08 19.08
N MET A 86 -9.44 2.98 18.63
CA MET A 86 -9.25 4.43 18.78
C MET A 86 -9.03 4.88 20.22
N LYS A 87 -9.68 4.21 21.18
CA LYS A 87 -9.56 4.53 22.61
C LYS A 87 -8.33 3.90 23.28
N LYS A 88 -7.92 2.71 22.84
CA LYS A 88 -6.90 1.88 23.51
C LYS A 88 -5.51 2.00 22.89
N GLU A 89 -5.43 2.24 21.59
CA GLU A 89 -4.18 2.26 20.83
C GLU A 89 -3.86 3.70 20.38
N ARG A 90 -2.71 4.22 20.83
CA ARG A 90 -2.17 5.47 20.30
C ARG A 90 -1.95 5.35 18.79
N GLN A 91 -2.26 6.42 18.05
CA GLN A 91 -2.05 6.54 16.59
C GLN A 91 -2.88 5.61 15.71
N SER A 92 -3.81 4.81 16.26
CA SER A 92 -4.62 3.87 15.47
C SER A 92 -5.41 4.57 14.35
N VAL A 93 -5.73 5.86 14.53
CA VAL A 93 -6.43 6.70 13.55
C VAL A 93 -5.69 6.79 12.21
N ALA A 94 -4.36 6.63 12.18
CA ALA A 94 -3.57 6.68 10.95
C ALA A 94 -3.95 5.61 9.91
N TRP A 95 -4.55 4.50 10.36
CA TRP A 95 -5.00 3.39 9.50
C TRP A 95 -6.50 3.43 9.20
N MET A 96 -7.24 4.37 9.80
CA MET A 96 -8.70 4.38 9.75
C MET A 96 -9.24 5.34 8.71
N ALA A 97 -10.36 4.96 8.10
CA ALA A 97 -11.04 5.79 7.13
C ALA A 97 -11.76 6.99 7.78
N PRO A 98 -11.94 8.11 7.07
CA PRO A 98 -12.60 9.31 7.61
C PRO A 98 -14.01 9.06 8.17
N GLU A 99 -14.79 8.18 7.55
CA GLU A 99 -16.11 7.82 8.07
C GLU A 99 -16.07 7.05 9.39
N THR A 100 -15.01 6.30 9.63
CA THR A 100 -14.80 5.57 10.90
C THR A 100 -14.40 6.54 11.98
N VAL A 101 -13.48 7.45 11.68
CA VAL A 101 -12.95 8.44 12.62
C VAL A 101 -14.02 9.46 13.00
N PHE A 102 -14.66 10.11 12.01
CA PHE A 102 -15.56 11.25 12.27
C PHE A 102 -17.02 10.86 12.42
N LYS A 103 -17.47 9.79 11.76
CA LYS A 103 -18.89 9.39 11.75
C LYS A 103 -19.16 8.11 12.51
N ARG A 104 -18.13 7.47 13.09
CA ARG A 104 -18.21 6.19 13.81
C ARG A 104 -18.87 5.08 12.98
N ARG A 105 -18.78 5.17 11.65
CA ARG A 105 -19.32 4.19 10.70
C ARG A 105 -18.18 3.33 10.17
N TYR A 106 -18.41 2.03 10.10
CA TYR A 106 -17.45 1.09 9.53
C TYR A 106 -18.11 0.33 8.39
N THR A 107 -17.41 0.23 7.26
CA THR A 107 -17.89 -0.51 6.08
C THR A 107 -16.74 -1.28 5.45
N LYS A 108 -17.06 -2.14 4.48
CA LYS A 108 -16.06 -2.76 3.61
C LYS A 108 -15.15 -1.74 2.92
N LYS A 109 -15.63 -0.50 2.68
CA LYS A 109 -14.83 0.59 2.12
C LYS A 109 -13.87 1.19 3.15
N SER A 110 -14.14 1.04 4.44
CA SER A 110 -13.20 1.39 5.51
C SER A 110 -12.01 0.41 5.53
N ASP A 111 -12.25 -0.89 5.29
CA ASP A 111 -11.18 -1.87 5.09
C ASP A 111 -10.29 -1.53 3.87
N ILE A 112 -10.88 -1.03 2.77
CA ILE A 112 -10.13 -0.60 1.57
C ILE A 112 -9.17 0.56 1.88
N TRP A 113 -9.58 1.49 2.74
CA TRP A 113 -8.70 2.58 3.18
C TRP A 113 -7.51 2.03 3.98
N GLY A 114 -7.78 1.18 4.97
CA GLY A 114 -6.74 0.55 5.78
C GLY A 114 -5.79 -0.31 4.96
N LEU A 115 -6.29 -1.00 3.93
CA LEU A 115 -5.48 -1.78 3.00
C LEU A 115 -4.45 -0.91 2.26
N ALA A 116 -4.84 0.30 1.82
CA ALA A 116 -3.91 1.20 1.17
C ALA A 116 -2.87 1.80 2.13
N VAL A 117 -3.23 2.05 3.39
CA VAL A 117 -2.24 2.41 4.43
C VAL A 117 -1.27 1.24 4.68
N LEU A 118 -1.76 0.00 4.69
CA LEU A 118 -0.90 -1.19 4.79
C LEU A 118 0.03 -1.32 3.58
N PHE A 119 -0.43 -1.04 2.36
CA PHE A 119 0.45 -1.01 1.20
C PHE A 119 1.52 0.06 1.36
N TRP A 120 1.17 1.23 1.88
CA TRP A 120 2.17 2.26 2.19
C TRP A 120 3.22 1.74 3.18
N GLU A 121 2.82 1.04 4.25
CA GLU A 121 3.77 0.37 5.18
C GLU A 121 4.66 -0.66 4.45
N LEU A 122 4.10 -1.48 3.55
CA LEU A 122 4.87 -2.46 2.78
C LEU A 122 5.93 -1.80 1.89
N PHE A 123 5.56 -0.77 1.12
CA PHE A 123 6.46 -0.10 0.18
C PHE A 123 7.43 0.87 0.84
N SER A 124 7.18 1.26 2.08
CA SER A 124 8.12 1.98 2.94
C SER A 124 8.97 1.06 3.80
N LEU A 125 8.93 -0.27 3.55
CA LEU A 125 9.71 -1.27 4.26
C LEU A 125 9.46 -1.29 5.77
N GLY A 126 8.22 -0.98 6.17
CA GLY A 126 7.76 -1.06 7.55
C GLY A 126 7.74 0.26 8.33
N ASP A 127 7.89 1.40 7.66
CA ASP A 127 7.72 2.70 8.32
C ASP A 127 6.30 2.85 8.89
N LEU A 128 6.20 3.66 9.94
CA LEU A 128 4.93 3.95 10.59
C LEU A 128 4.28 5.19 9.98
N PRO A 129 3.03 5.10 9.49
CA PRO A 129 2.32 6.25 8.94
C PRO A 129 2.11 7.30 10.03
N MET A 130 2.51 8.54 9.77
CA MET A 130 2.33 9.68 10.68
C MET A 130 2.90 9.43 12.10
N ALA A 131 4.01 8.69 12.21
CA ALA A 131 4.60 8.19 13.46
C ALA A 131 4.82 9.22 14.58
N ARG A 132 4.93 10.51 14.25
CA ARG A 132 5.21 11.59 15.22
C ARG A 132 3.98 12.40 15.62
N LEU A 133 2.80 12.08 15.08
CA LEU A 133 1.57 12.83 15.31
C LEU A 133 0.68 12.14 16.35
N ALA A 134 0.00 12.91 17.18
CA ALA A 134 -1.11 12.44 18.02
C ALA A 134 -2.38 12.23 17.18
N ASN A 135 -3.37 11.50 17.73
CA ASN A 135 -4.63 11.26 17.02
C ASN A 135 -5.34 12.56 16.60
N SER A 136 -5.33 13.59 17.46
CA SER A 136 -5.92 14.90 17.16
C SER A 136 -5.26 15.60 15.97
N GLU A 137 -3.93 15.50 15.85
CA GLU A 137 -3.18 16.07 14.72
C GLU A 137 -3.44 15.29 13.43
N ILE A 138 -3.53 13.97 13.51
CA ILE A 138 -3.88 13.11 12.37
C ILE A 138 -5.30 13.41 11.88
N GLU A 139 -6.25 13.58 12.82
CA GLU A 139 -7.62 13.98 12.52
C GLU A 139 -7.66 15.33 11.80
N GLN A 140 -6.88 16.32 12.24
CA GLN A 140 -6.79 17.60 11.56
C GLN A 140 -6.24 17.46 10.13
N ARG A 141 -5.13 16.73 9.96
CA ARG A 141 -4.55 16.47 8.62
C ARG A 141 -5.56 15.80 7.68
N MET A 142 -6.35 14.87 8.21
CA MET A 142 -7.40 14.19 7.44
C MET A 142 -8.50 15.16 6.98
N LYS A 143 -8.89 16.13 7.82
CA LYS A 143 -9.82 17.21 7.46
C LYS A 143 -9.24 18.13 6.38
N ASP A 144 -7.93 18.37 6.41
CA ASP A 144 -7.22 19.19 5.42
C ASP A 144 -7.01 18.46 4.08
N GLY A 145 -7.29 17.15 4.03
CA GLY A 145 -7.21 16.35 2.81
C GLY A 145 -5.84 15.75 2.56
N PHE A 146 -4.99 15.76 3.58
CA PHE A 146 -3.69 15.12 3.55
C PHE A 146 -3.82 13.62 3.27
N THR A 147 -2.94 13.14 2.40
CA THR A 147 -2.68 11.72 2.16
C THR A 147 -1.18 11.45 2.35
N LEU A 148 -0.82 10.20 2.66
CA LEU A 148 0.57 9.82 2.88
C LEU A 148 1.40 10.03 1.59
N PRO A 149 2.63 10.56 1.68
CA PRO A 149 3.48 10.76 0.50
C PRO A 149 3.89 9.42 -0.13
N ARG A 150 4.22 9.41 -1.42
CA ARG A 150 4.72 8.20 -2.10
C ARG A 150 6.02 7.71 -1.44
N PRO A 151 6.12 6.44 -1.01
CA PRO A 151 7.39 5.88 -0.54
C PRO A 151 8.46 5.90 -1.64
N LEU A 152 9.73 6.07 -1.25
CA LEU A 152 10.86 6.30 -2.19
C LEU A 152 10.89 5.29 -3.35
N TYR A 153 10.76 4.01 -3.04
CA TYR A 153 10.85 2.92 -4.02
C TYR A 153 9.49 2.47 -4.56
N CYS A 154 8.38 3.07 -4.14
CA CYS A 154 7.05 2.69 -4.62
C CYS A 154 6.86 3.12 -6.08
N PRO A 155 6.57 2.19 -7.03
CA PRO A 155 6.21 2.57 -8.38
C PRO A 155 5.02 3.53 -8.39
N GLU A 156 5.04 4.52 -9.29
CA GLU A 156 3.98 5.52 -9.37
C GLU A 156 2.61 4.89 -9.65
N ILE A 157 2.57 3.87 -10.52
CA ILE A 157 1.35 3.13 -10.83
C ILE A 157 0.74 2.49 -9.56
N MET A 158 1.56 1.95 -8.66
CA MET A 158 1.08 1.39 -7.38
C MET A 158 0.63 2.48 -6.41
N TYR A 159 1.32 3.62 -6.37
CA TYR A 159 0.90 4.76 -5.56
C TYR A 159 -0.44 5.34 -6.03
N ASN A 160 -0.71 5.34 -7.34
CA ASN A 160 -2.01 5.71 -7.89
C ASN A 160 -3.13 4.77 -7.41
N VAL A 161 -2.86 3.46 -7.29
CA VAL A 161 -3.78 2.51 -6.64
C VAL A 161 -4.06 2.92 -5.20
N MET A 162 -3.03 3.24 -4.41
CA MET A 162 -3.21 3.69 -3.02
C MET A 162 -4.05 4.98 -2.95
N LYS A 163 -3.76 5.98 -3.79
CA LYS A 163 -4.54 7.23 -3.86
C LYS A 163 -6.02 7.00 -4.16
N SER A 164 -6.34 6.09 -5.08
CA SER A 164 -7.75 5.74 -5.38
C SER A 164 -8.49 5.16 -4.17
N CYS A 165 -7.80 4.39 -3.33
CA CYS A 165 -8.33 3.82 -2.10
C CYS A 165 -8.54 4.88 -1.00
N TRP A 166 -7.78 5.97 -1.04
CA TRP A 166 -7.92 7.12 -0.14
C TRP A 166 -8.93 8.17 -0.61
N SER A 167 -9.84 7.83 -1.54
CA SER A 167 -10.93 8.74 -1.88
C SER A 167 -11.80 9.05 -0.64
N ARG A 168 -12.11 10.34 -0.45
CA ARG A 168 -13.03 10.81 0.58
C ARG A 168 -14.44 10.26 0.40
N ARG A 169 -14.87 10.04 -0.84
CA ARG A 169 -16.17 9.43 -1.16
C ARG A 169 -16.01 7.91 -1.18
N GLN A 170 -16.63 7.23 -0.21
CA GLN A 170 -16.57 5.77 -0.09
C GLN A 170 -16.97 5.03 -1.39
N SER A 171 -17.93 5.58 -2.14
CA SER A 171 -18.40 5.02 -3.42
C SER A 171 -17.36 5.08 -4.53
N GLN A 172 -16.41 6.02 -4.47
CA GLN A 172 -15.34 6.15 -5.46
C GLN A 172 -14.13 5.27 -5.17
N ARG A 173 -14.02 4.72 -3.95
CA ARG A 173 -12.94 3.77 -3.63
C ARG A 173 -13.16 2.49 -4.44
N PRO A 174 -12.11 1.84 -4.96
CA PRO A 174 -12.25 0.58 -5.69
C PRO A 174 -12.76 -0.56 -4.80
N THR A 175 -13.09 -1.68 -5.43
CA THR A 175 -13.34 -2.98 -4.78
C THR A 175 -12.03 -3.77 -4.64
N PHE A 176 -11.98 -4.77 -3.76
CA PHE A 176 -10.80 -5.65 -3.65
C PHE A 176 -10.45 -6.30 -5.00
N LYS A 177 -11.46 -6.73 -5.76
CA LYS A 177 -11.28 -7.28 -7.11
C LYS A 177 -10.60 -6.28 -8.06
N GLN A 178 -11.03 -5.03 -8.07
CA GLN A 178 -10.40 -3.97 -8.87
C GLN A 178 -8.95 -3.70 -8.42
N ILE A 179 -8.70 -3.65 -7.12
CA ILE A 179 -7.34 -3.50 -6.57
C ILE A 179 -6.45 -4.66 -7.03
N GLN A 180 -6.94 -5.89 -6.99
CA GLN A 180 -6.19 -7.07 -7.43
C GLN A 180 -5.87 -7.02 -8.93
N ILE A 181 -6.78 -6.51 -9.76
CA ILE A 181 -6.52 -6.26 -11.19
C ILE A 181 -5.39 -5.24 -11.34
N HIS A 182 -5.48 -4.10 -10.64
CA HIS A 182 -4.44 -3.07 -10.72
C HIS A 182 -3.08 -3.55 -10.22
N ILE A 183 -3.01 -4.36 -9.16
CA ILE A 183 -1.75 -4.97 -8.70
C ILE A 183 -1.16 -5.89 -9.79
N ASN A 184 -2.00 -6.66 -10.50
CA ASN A 184 -1.53 -7.48 -11.61
C ASN A 184 -1.01 -6.64 -12.78
N ASP A 185 -1.62 -5.48 -13.05
CA ASP A 185 -1.14 -4.56 -14.08
C ASP A 185 0.20 -3.92 -13.68
N VAL A 186 0.40 -3.59 -12.40
CA VAL A 186 1.71 -3.17 -11.87
C VAL A 186 2.76 -4.27 -12.06
N PHE A 187 2.42 -5.54 -11.80
CA PHE A 187 3.32 -6.66 -12.07
C PHE A 187 3.76 -6.74 -13.53
N LYS A 188 2.81 -6.61 -14.47
CA LYS A 188 3.11 -6.65 -15.92
C LYS A 188 3.96 -5.46 -16.34
N TYR A 189 3.64 -4.27 -15.86
CA TYR A 189 4.39 -3.05 -16.16
C TYR A 189 5.87 -3.20 -15.76
N LEU A 190 6.13 -3.67 -14.54
CA LEU A 190 7.50 -3.87 -14.06
C LEU A 190 8.22 -5.01 -14.80
N GLN A 191 7.52 -6.00 -15.34
CA GLN A 191 8.14 -7.02 -16.20
C GLN A 191 8.54 -6.47 -17.57
N GLN A 192 7.80 -5.50 -18.11
CA GLN A 192 8.06 -4.89 -19.42
C GLN A 192 9.21 -3.88 -19.39
N GLU A 193 9.32 -3.03 -18.35
CA GLU A 193 10.48 -2.13 -18.17
C GLU A 193 11.81 -2.91 -18.12
N ASN A 194 11.77 -4.14 -17.62
CA ASN A 194 12.94 -5.02 -17.57
C ASN A 194 13.36 -5.55 -18.95
N GLN A 195 12.48 -5.54 -19.96
CA GLN A 195 12.79 -5.98 -21.32
C GLN A 195 13.20 -4.82 -22.24
N THR A 196 12.74 -3.59 -21.98
CA THR A 196 13.08 -2.41 -22.78
C THR A 196 14.40 -1.74 -22.38
N SER A 197 14.94 -2.02 -21.20
CA SER A 197 16.25 -1.50 -20.75
C SER A 197 17.47 -2.08 -21.50
N SER A 198 17.26 -2.96 -22.49
CA SER A 198 18.31 -3.48 -23.39
C SER A 198 18.26 -2.91 -24.81
N VAL A 199 17.38 -1.93 -25.10
CA VAL A 199 17.35 -1.24 -26.39
C VAL A 199 17.57 0.25 -26.18
N SER A 200 18.62 0.74 -26.84
CA SER A 200 19.18 2.09 -26.83
C SER A 200 18.19 3.25 -26.71
N GLU A 201 18.64 4.31 -26.01
CA GLU A 201 18.14 5.68 -26.03
C GLU A 201 17.56 6.10 -27.39
N ASN A 202 16.24 6.07 -27.50
CA ASN A 202 15.41 6.97 -28.31
C ASN A 202 13.99 6.40 -28.39
N GLN A 203 13.11 6.81 -27.48
CA GLN A 203 11.79 7.31 -27.86
C GLN A 203 11.09 7.95 -26.66
N ALA A 204 10.66 9.17 -26.90
CA ALA A 204 10.04 10.06 -25.96
C ALA A 204 8.76 9.47 -25.35
N ALA A 205 8.56 9.85 -24.09
CA ALA A 205 7.37 9.64 -23.28
C ALA A 205 6.06 9.82 -24.06
N THR A 206 5.37 8.72 -24.33
CA THR A 206 3.93 8.76 -24.66
C THR A 206 3.15 8.69 -23.36
N TYR A 207 2.93 9.87 -22.78
CA TYR A 207 2.07 10.12 -21.63
C TYR A 207 0.65 9.58 -21.87
N PHE A 208 0.18 8.69 -21.00
CA PHE A 208 -1.27 8.52 -20.80
C PHE A 208 -1.75 9.62 -19.85
N VAL A 209 -2.30 10.67 -20.45
CA VAL A 209 -3.13 11.67 -19.78
C VAL A 209 -4.41 10.96 -19.33
N LEU A 210 -4.57 10.77 -18.01
CA LEU A 210 -5.91 10.62 -17.44
C LEU A 210 -6.44 12.04 -17.21
N GLU A 211 -7.32 12.47 -18.12
CA GLU A 211 -7.95 13.78 -18.07
C GLU A 211 -8.56 14.03 -16.69
N GLN A 212 -8.04 15.09 -16.04
CA GLN A 212 -8.71 15.77 -14.95
C GLN A 212 -9.87 16.56 -15.54
N THR A 213 -11.11 16.20 -15.23
CA THR A 213 -12.19 17.17 -15.15
C THR A 213 -12.43 17.49 -13.67
N CYS A 214 -11.71 18.48 -13.17
CA CYS A 214 -12.12 19.26 -12.01
C CYS A 214 -12.44 20.66 -12.53
N SER A 215 -13.73 20.93 -12.75
CA SER A 215 -14.22 22.30 -12.89
C SER A 215 -14.18 22.95 -11.51
N ALA A 216 -13.19 23.82 -11.32
CA ALA A 216 -13.24 24.86 -10.31
C ALA A 216 -14.03 26.03 -10.90
N ASP A 217 -15.28 26.18 -10.48
CA ASP A 217 -15.94 27.49 -10.50
C ASP A 217 -15.78 28.08 -9.11
N TYR A 218 -14.76 28.93 -8.98
CA TYR A 218 -14.66 29.94 -7.93
C TYR A 218 -14.69 31.27 -8.66
N ASN A 219 -15.81 31.98 -8.58
CA ASN A 219 -15.90 33.41 -8.84
C ASN A 219 -17.08 33.99 -8.05
N MET A 220 -16.76 35.04 -7.26
CA MET A 220 -17.56 35.85 -6.33
C MET A 220 -18.02 35.22 -5.01
#